data_AF-A0A1W9T1C1-F1
#
_entry.id   AF-A0A1W9T1C1-F1
#
_cell.length_a   1.000
_cell.length_b   1.000
_cell.length_c   1.000
_cell.angle_alpha   90.00
_cell.angle_beta   90.00
_cell.angle_gamma   90.00
#
_symmetry.space_group_name_H-M   'P 1'
#
loop_
_entity.id
_entity.type
_entity.pdbx_description
1 polymer ?
#
loop_
_entity_poly.entity_id
_entity_poly.type
_entity_poly.pdbx_seq_one_letter_code
_entity_poly.pdbx_strand_id
1 'polypeptide(L)'
;MARNATNKLLQKAKKSKSDEFYTLLSDIESELKHYKSHFENKVVYCNCDDPQISNFFNYFASNFKELGLKKLISACYREQKRDLFNPENSENGFFYEYTGAEEEKIKP
;
A
#
# COMPACT_ATOMS: atom_id res chain seq x y z
N MET A 1 -2.67 -18.98 -27.72
CA MET A 1 -3.98 -18.53 -28.24
C MET A 1 -4.01 -17.00 -28.23
N ALA A 2 -4.26 -16.35 -29.37
CA ALA A 2 -4.37 -14.90 -29.44
C ALA A 2 -5.70 -14.45 -28.84
N ARG A 3 -5.65 -13.56 -27.86
CA ARG A 3 -6.83 -13.00 -27.17
C ARG A 3 -7.62 -12.09 -28.13
N ASN A 4 -8.87 -12.43 -28.38
CA ASN A 4 -9.76 -11.68 -29.29
C ASN A 4 -10.24 -10.40 -28.59
N ALA A 5 -9.42 -9.35 -28.65
CA ALA A 5 -9.73 -8.05 -28.05
C ALA A 5 -10.85 -7.34 -28.83
N THR A 6 -12.10 -7.50 -28.38
CA THR A 6 -13.26 -6.82 -28.94
C THR A 6 -13.32 -5.35 -28.49
N ASN A 7 -13.85 -4.45 -29.33
CA ASN A 7 -14.03 -3.02 -28.99
C ASN A 7 -14.73 -2.79 -27.63
N LYS A 8 -15.63 -3.69 -27.24
CA LYS A 8 -16.33 -3.65 -25.94
C LYS A 8 -15.39 -3.85 -24.74
N LEU A 9 -14.36 -4.70 -24.87
CA LEU A 9 -13.31 -4.86 -23.85
C LEU A 9 -12.45 -3.59 -23.76
N LEU A 10 -12.15 -2.95 -24.90
CA LEU A 10 -11.36 -1.72 -24.95
C LEU A 10 -12.08 -0.55 -24.27
N GLN A 11 -13.38 -0.39 -24.52
CA GLN A 11 -14.21 0.64 -23.87
C GLN A 11 -14.38 0.36 -22.36
N LYS A 12 -14.50 -0.91 -21.97
CA LYS A 12 -14.55 -1.31 -20.56
C LYS A 12 -13.24 -1.02 -19.84
N ALA A 13 -12.10 -1.37 -20.44
CA ALA A 13 -10.77 -1.03 -19.91
C ALA A 13 -10.58 0.48 -19.76
N LYS A 14 -10.97 1.26 -20.78
CA LYS A 14 -10.90 2.74 -20.73
C LYS A 14 -11.74 3.35 -19.60
N LYS A 15 -12.86 2.72 -19.22
CA LYS A 15 -13.70 3.14 -18.09
C LYS A 15 -13.16 2.63 -16.74
N SER A 16 -12.48 1.49 -16.75
CA SER A 16 -11.79 0.89 -15.61
C SER A 16 -10.43 1.53 -15.31
N LYS A 17 -10.02 2.54 -16.10
CA LYS A 17 -8.76 3.29 -15.95
C LYS A 17 -8.51 3.87 -14.56
N SER A 18 -9.53 4.04 -13.71
CA SER A 18 -9.34 4.55 -12.36
C SER A 18 -8.55 3.59 -11.47
N ASP A 19 -8.65 2.27 -11.71
CA ASP A 19 -8.00 1.23 -10.90
C ASP A 19 -6.67 0.74 -11.50
N GLU A 20 -6.30 1.13 -12.73
CA GLU A 20 -5.04 0.69 -13.36
C GLU A 20 -3.78 1.24 -12.67
N PHE A 21 -3.92 2.21 -11.76
CA PHE A 21 -2.80 2.80 -11.03
C PHE A 21 -2.48 2.10 -9.71
N TYR A 22 -3.43 1.33 -9.16
CA TYR A 22 -3.26 0.66 -7.87
C TYR A 22 -2.98 -0.82 -8.07
N THR A 23 -1.97 -1.31 -7.35
CA THR A 23 -1.64 -2.73 -7.34
C THR A 23 -2.67 -3.48 -6.51
N LEU A 24 -3.23 -4.55 -7.09
CA LEU A 24 -4.16 -5.42 -6.37
C LEU A 24 -3.42 -6.31 -5.38
N LEU A 25 -4.05 -6.64 -4.26
CA LEU A 25 -3.48 -7.54 -3.27
C LEU A 25 -3.11 -8.90 -3.88
N SER A 26 -3.94 -9.44 -4.77
CA SER A 26 -3.67 -10.70 -5.47
C SER A 26 -2.41 -10.66 -6.32
N ASP A 27 -2.12 -9.52 -6.95
CA ASP A 27 -0.93 -9.36 -7.78
C ASP A 27 0.32 -9.33 -6.88
N ILE A 28 0.25 -8.61 -5.76
CA ILE A 28 1.30 -8.56 -4.74
C ILE A 28 1.59 -9.97 -4.20
N GLU A 29 0.56 -10.71 -3.79
CA GLU A 29 0.71 -12.08 -3.30
C GLU A 29 1.33 -13.01 -4.34
N SER A 30 0.91 -12.87 -5.60
CA SER A 30 1.41 -13.69 -6.69
C SER A 30 2.89 -13.46 -6.99
N GLU A 31 3.39 -12.24 -6.82
CA GLU A 31 4.78 -11.88 -7.08
C GLU A 31 5.65 -12.15 -5.84
N LEU A 32 5.25 -11.65 -4.67
CA LEU A 32 6.06 -11.67 -3.45
C LEU A 32 6.26 -13.08 -2.88
N LYS A 33 5.40 -14.04 -3.21
CA LYS A 33 5.61 -15.46 -2.84
C LYS A 33 6.98 -15.99 -3.29
N HIS A 34 7.55 -15.43 -4.36
CA HIS A 34 8.85 -15.85 -4.90
C HIS A 34 10.04 -15.26 -4.13
N TYR A 35 9.82 -14.25 -3.28
CA TYR A 35 10.87 -13.51 -2.60
C TYR A 35 10.85 -13.66 -1.07
N LYS A 36 10.02 -14.56 -0.52
CA LYS A 36 9.82 -14.71 0.94
C LYS A 36 11.13 -14.77 1.74
N SER A 37 12.11 -15.55 1.27
CA SER A 37 13.42 -15.70 1.93
C SER A 37 14.27 -14.43 1.95
N HIS A 38 14.00 -13.46 1.08
CA HIS A 38 14.76 -12.21 1.02
C HIS A 38 14.30 -11.16 2.04
N PHE A 39 13.15 -11.39 2.70
CA PHE A 39 12.58 -10.46 3.66
C PHE A 39 13.05 -10.68 5.10
N GLU A 40 13.72 -11.80 5.38
CA GLU A 40 14.18 -12.13 6.73
C GLU A 40 15.12 -11.03 7.29
N ASN A 41 14.78 -10.54 8.49
CA ASN A 41 15.46 -9.46 9.20
C ASN A 41 15.57 -8.14 8.42
N LYS A 42 14.71 -7.93 7.41
CA LYS A 42 14.69 -6.69 6.62
C LYS A 42 13.70 -5.67 7.16
N VAL A 43 13.97 -4.42 6.82
CA VAL A 43 13.04 -3.30 6.99
C VAL A 43 12.44 -3.00 5.63
N VAL A 44 11.11 -3.03 5.53
CA VAL A 44 10.41 -2.75 4.28
C VAL A 44 9.83 -1.33 4.35
N TYR A 45 10.12 -0.54 3.32
CA TYR A 45 9.55 0.79 3.13
C TYR A 45 8.40 0.71 2.13
N CYS A 46 7.21 1.13 2.55
CA CYS A 46 6.01 1.25 1.74
C CYS A 46 5.81 2.72 1.38
N ASN A 47 6.01 3.06 0.11
CA ASN A 47 5.72 4.38 -0.45
C ASN A 47 4.20 4.53 -0.70
N CYS A 48 3.40 4.55 0.36
CA CYS A 48 1.97 4.80 0.27
C CYS A 48 1.61 6.24 0.59
N ASP A 49 0.43 6.67 0.13
CA ASP A 49 -0.19 7.93 0.56
C ASP A 49 -0.94 7.73 1.89
N ASP A 50 -1.56 6.57 2.08
CA ASP A 50 -2.18 6.16 3.34
C ASP A 50 -1.90 4.67 3.62
N PRO A 51 -1.29 4.31 4.76
CA PRO A 51 -1.07 2.93 5.14
C PRO A 51 -2.36 2.14 5.38
N GLN A 52 -3.48 2.78 5.74
CA GLN A 52 -4.76 2.08 5.99
C GLN A 52 -5.34 1.50 4.71
N ILE A 53 -5.10 2.16 3.58
CA ILE A 53 -5.70 1.80 2.28
C ILE A 53 -4.70 1.02 1.41
N SER A 54 -3.40 1.06 1.73
CA SER A 54 -2.36 0.44 0.91
C SER A 54 -2.37 -1.09 0.99
N ASN A 55 -2.57 -1.75 -0.16
CA ASN A 55 -2.46 -3.21 -0.27
C ASN A 55 -1.05 -3.73 0.03
N PHE A 56 0.00 -2.94 -0.23
CA PHE A 56 1.38 -3.31 0.15
C PHE A 56 1.54 -3.32 1.66
N PHE A 57 1.10 -2.25 2.33
CA PHE A 57 1.14 -2.18 3.79
C PHE A 57 0.35 -3.34 4.40
N ASN A 58 -0.87 -3.58 3.92
CA ASN A 58 -1.73 -4.66 4.40
C ASN A 58 -1.08 -6.04 4.21
N TYR A 59 -0.50 -6.31 3.03
CA TYR A 59 0.20 -7.58 2.77
C TYR A 59 1.35 -7.79 3.75
N PHE A 60 2.27 -6.82 3.88
CA PHE A 60 3.43 -7.00 4.73
C PHE A 60 3.10 -6.98 6.23
N ALA A 61 2.10 -6.21 6.66
CA ALA A 61 1.65 -6.20 8.05
C ALA A 61 0.98 -7.54 8.42
N SER A 62 0.14 -8.09 7.55
CA SER A 62 -0.52 -9.39 7.75
C SER A 62 0.48 -10.56 7.73
N ASN A 63 1.52 -10.47 6.88
CA ASN A 63 2.55 -11.50 6.75
C ASN A 63 3.82 -11.19 7.56
N PHE A 64 3.78 -10.22 8.48
CA PHE A 64 4.98 -9.68 9.13
C PHE A 64 5.81 -10.76 9.84
N LYS A 65 5.13 -11.61 10.62
CA LYS A 65 5.75 -12.73 11.34
C LYS A 65 6.22 -13.84 10.38
N GLU A 66 5.44 -14.14 9.34
CA GLU A 66 5.77 -15.18 8.35
C GLU A 66 7.00 -14.81 7.52
N LEU A 67 7.13 -13.52 7.16
CA LEU A 67 8.25 -13.00 6.38
C LEU A 67 9.50 -12.71 7.24
N GLY A 68 9.41 -12.81 8.57
CA GLY A 68 10.52 -12.52 9.47
C GLY A 68 10.99 -11.07 9.40
N LEU A 69 10.07 -10.13 9.18
CA LEU A 69 10.41 -8.71 9.03
C LEU A 69 10.87 -8.11 10.36
N LYS A 70 11.83 -7.19 10.27
CA LYS A 70 12.33 -6.43 11.43
C LYS A 70 11.46 -5.22 11.74
N LYS A 71 11.00 -4.52 10.70
CA LYS A 71 10.20 -3.30 10.80
C LYS A 71 9.53 -3.00 9.46
N LEU A 72 8.36 -2.39 9.50
CA LEU A 72 7.73 -1.77 8.35
C LEU A 72 7.70 -0.24 8.52
N ILE A 73 7.92 0.51 7.45
CA ILE A 73 7.83 1.97 7.44
C ILE A 73 6.92 2.37 6.29
N SER A 74 5.86 3.12 6.55
CA SER A 74 5.01 3.70 5.51
C SER A 74 5.09 5.22 5.52
N ALA A 75 5.22 5.81 4.34
CA ALA A 75 4.92 7.22 4.18
C ALA A 75 3.41 7.45 4.30
N CYS A 76 3.01 8.57 4.89
CA CYS A 76 1.63 9.02 4.97
C CYS A 76 1.57 10.44 4.42
N TYR A 77 0.90 10.62 3.29
CA TYR A 77 0.62 11.93 2.73
C TYR A 77 -0.59 12.54 3.42
N ARG A 78 -0.47 13.81 3.83
CA ARG A 78 -1.61 14.61 4.28
C ARG A 78 -1.67 15.90 3.47
N GLU A 79 -2.84 16.15 2.91
CA GLU A 79 -3.10 17.39 2.17
C GLU A 79 -3.11 18.57 3.13
N GLN A 80 -2.23 19.53 2.90
CA GLN A 80 -2.20 20.78 3.68
C GLN A 80 -3.31 21.71 3.19
N LYS A 81 -4.49 21.64 3.85
CA LYS A 81 -5.58 22.58 3.59
C LYS A 81 -5.29 23.90 4.30
N ARG A 82 -4.64 24.83 3.60
CA ARG A 82 -4.53 26.23 4.02
C ARG A 82 -5.75 26.98 3.51
N ASP A 83 -6.62 27.39 4.43
CA ASP A 83 -7.73 28.28 4.15
C ASP A 83 -7.40 29.67 4.72
N LEU A 84 -7.82 30.76 4.06
CA LEU A 84 -7.64 32.14 4.56
C LEU A 84 -8.24 32.34 5.96
N PHE A 85 -9.22 31.52 6.32
CA PHE A 85 -9.93 31.56 7.59
C PHE A 85 -9.49 30.48 8.59
N ASN A 86 -8.58 29.57 8.20
CA ASN A 86 -8.08 28.54 9.09
C ASN A 86 -6.57 28.73 9.33
N PRO A 87 -6.18 29.48 10.38
CA PRO A 87 -4.77 29.71 10.73
C PRO A 87 -4.12 28.51 11.43
N GLU A 88 -4.85 27.42 11.68
CA GLU A 88 -4.30 26.26 12.38
C GLU A 88 -3.41 25.40 11.48
N ASN A 89 -2.29 24.97 12.09
CA ASN A 89 -1.19 24.24 11.48
C ASN A 89 -1.68 23.07 10.62
N SER A 90 -1.54 23.22 9.31
CA SER A 90 -1.72 22.11 8.37
C SER A 90 -0.83 20.93 8.78
N GLU A 91 -1.43 19.79 9.10
CA GLU A 91 -0.68 18.58 9.44
C GLU A 91 0.17 18.17 8.24
N ASN A 92 1.48 18.04 8.46
CA ASN A 92 2.42 17.58 7.44
C ASN A 92 2.29 16.07 7.26
N GLY A 93 2.79 15.57 6.13
CA GLY A 93 2.99 14.13 5.96
C GLY A 93 3.91 13.58 7.06
N PHE A 94 3.66 12.34 7.47
CA PHE A 94 4.39 11.67 8.54
C PHE A 94 4.78 10.26 8.10
N PHE A 95 5.69 9.62 8.83
CA PHE A 95 6.00 8.21 8.67
C PHE A 95 5.32 7.41 9.76
N TYR A 96 4.68 6.31 9.36
CA TYR A 96 4.14 5.33 10.28
C TYR A 96 5.08 4.13 10.32
N GLU A 97 5.55 3.79 11.52
CA GLU A 97 6.43 2.64 11.74
C GLU A 97 5.62 1.53 12.41
N TYR A 98 5.79 0.30 11.94
CA TYR A 98 5.14 -0.89 12.51
C TYR A 98 6.19 -1.95 12.81
N THR A 99 6.21 -2.45 14.04
CA THR A 99 7.21 -3.43 14.49
C THR A 99 6.62 -4.82 14.77
N GLY A 100 5.31 -4.99 14.58
CA GLY A 100 4.64 -6.27 14.82
C GLY A 100 4.43 -6.60 16.29
N ALA A 101 4.57 -5.62 17.19
CA ALA A 101 4.24 -5.79 18.61
C ALA A 101 2.73 -6.02 18.77
N GLU A 102 2.33 -6.93 19.68
CA GLU A 102 0.93 -7.34 19.89
C GLU A 102 0.02 -6.19 20.36
N GLU A 103 0.61 -5.07 20.78
CA GLU A 103 -0.08 -3.85 21.22
C GLU A 103 -0.36 -2.87 20.06
N GLU A 104 0.33 -3.01 18.93
CA GLU A 104 0.11 -2.21 17.72
C GLU A 104 -1.06 -2.83 16.93
N LYS A 105 -2.29 -2.48 17.32
CA LYS A 105 -3.47 -2.83 16.51
C LYS A 105 -3.26 -2.26 15.11
N ILE A 106 -3.21 -3.14 14.11
CA ILE A 106 -3.50 -2.81 12.71
C ILE A 106 -4.94 -2.30 12.75
N LYS A 107 -5.12 -0.99 12.96
CA LYS A 107 -6.45 -0.39 12.96
C LYS A 107 -6.92 -0.41 11.50
N PRO A 108 -8.02 -1.12 11.19
CA PRO A 108 -8.63 -1.05 9.88
C PRO A 108 -9.17 0.36 9.60
#